data_AF-A0A835QPK5-F1
#
_entry.id   AF-A0A835QPK5-F1
#
_cell.length_a   1.000
_cell.length_b   1.000
_cell.length_c   1.000
_cell.angle_alpha   90.00
_cell.angle_beta   90.00
_cell.angle_gamma   90.00
#
_symmetry.space_group_name_H-M   'P 1'
#
loop_
_entity.id
_entity.type
_entity.pdbx_description
1 polymer ?
#
loop_
_entity_poly.entity_id
_entity_poly.type
_entity_poly.pdbx_seq_one_letter_code
_entity_poly.pdbx_strand_id
1 'polypeptide(L)'
;MESNQAGTEREKATSSSPIAVVCSFWRDFDLEKERSGLDELGLKVAENQEISQKNRRKLAENTRDFKKASEEKLNLFNSLLKGYQEEVDNLTKRAKFGENAFLNIYQKLYEAPDPYPALSSVAMEEKVREIVEIKQRSLAEENQKTLEVLKEREQLLQEQLRQAKETVMNMQKLHESAQSQLFELRAQSEEEKAAKQADFNLLMDEVERAQARLQSIEREKVCPHSLNSCPFIKYNI
;
A
#
# COMPACT_ATOMS: atom_id res chain seq x y z
N MET A 1 -6.86 -25.94 33.78
CA MET A 1 -5.82 -24.92 33.58
C MET A 1 -5.98 -24.42 32.17
N GLU A 2 -6.87 -23.46 31.96
CA GLU A 2 -7.03 -22.78 30.68
C GLU A 2 -6.86 -21.29 30.96
N SER A 3 -5.84 -20.74 30.32
CA SER A 3 -5.22 -19.48 30.66
C SER A 3 -6.05 -18.31 30.13
N ASN A 4 -6.31 -17.37 31.04
CA ASN A 4 -6.84 -16.03 30.79
C ASN A 4 -6.15 -15.36 29.58
N GLN A 5 -6.88 -15.17 28.48
CA GLN A 5 -6.63 -14.07 27.55
C GLN A 5 -7.36 -12.83 28.08
N ALA A 6 -6.69 -12.14 28.99
CA ALA A 6 -7.02 -10.78 29.35
C ALA A 6 -5.72 -9.98 29.32
N GLY A 7 -5.63 -9.03 28.37
CA GLY A 7 -4.67 -7.94 28.47
C GLY A 7 -3.80 -7.75 27.24
N THR A 8 -4.31 -7.03 26.23
CA THR A 8 -3.53 -5.98 25.53
C THR A 8 -4.39 -4.98 24.73
N GLU A 9 -5.62 -4.66 25.16
CA GLU A 9 -6.43 -3.59 24.52
C GLU A 9 -6.65 -2.36 25.41
N ARG A 10 -5.85 -2.21 26.48
CA ARG A 10 -6.12 -1.18 27.51
C ARG A 10 -4.94 -0.30 27.87
N GLU A 11 -4.10 0.06 26.91
CA GLU A 11 -3.12 1.16 27.08
C GLU A 11 -2.96 1.97 25.80
N LYS A 12 -4.03 2.63 25.35
CA LYS A 12 -3.90 3.88 24.60
C LYS A 12 -4.73 4.93 25.31
N ALA A 13 -4.39 5.16 26.58
CA ALA A 13 -4.74 6.40 27.23
C ALA A 13 -4.14 7.51 26.36
N THR A 14 -5.01 8.26 25.69
CA THR A 14 -4.69 9.42 24.87
C THR A 14 -3.94 10.45 25.71
N SER A 15 -2.63 10.30 25.83
CA SER A 15 -1.76 11.45 26.10
C SER A 15 -1.81 12.29 24.84
N SER A 16 -2.68 13.31 24.83
CA SER A 16 -2.70 14.28 23.75
C SER A 16 -1.29 14.84 23.58
N SER A 17 -0.80 14.96 22.34
CA SER A 17 0.56 15.46 22.10
C SER A 17 0.74 16.82 22.79
N PRO A 18 1.96 17.14 23.29
CA PRO A 18 2.20 18.42 23.95
C PRO A 18 1.75 19.62 23.11
N ILE A 19 1.92 19.54 21.77
CA ILE A 19 1.45 20.59 20.85
C ILE A 19 -0.07 20.69 20.82
N ALA A 20 -0.81 19.58 20.92
CA ALA A 20 -2.27 19.59 20.96
C ALA A 20 -2.79 20.25 22.25
N VAL A 21 -2.14 20.00 23.39
CA VAL A 21 -2.47 20.65 24.66
C VAL A 21 -2.26 22.16 24.54
N VAL A 22 -1.08 22.60 24.10
CA VAL A 22 -0.74 24.02 23.97
C VAL A 22 -1.65 24.72 22.95
N CYS A 23 -1.93 24.07 21.81
CA CYS A 23 -2.85 24.58 20.79
C CYS A 23 -4.27 24.74 21.35
N SER A 24 -4.76 23.76 22.12
CA SER A 24 -6.08 23.87 22.76
C SER A 24 -6.15 25.01 23.76
N PHE A 25 -5.10 25.19 24.57
CA PHE A 25 -5.03 26.29 25.52
C PHE A 25 -5.11 27.65 24.82
N TRP A 26 -4.30 27.89 23.79
CA TRP A 26 -4.29 29.19 23.09
C TRP A 26 -5.56 29.48 22.31
N ARG A 27 -6.22 28.43 21.80
CA ARG A 27 -7.56 28.57 21.22
C ARG A 27 -8.58 29.05 22.24
N ASP A 28 -8.59 28.41 23.40
CA ASP A 28 -9.59 28.65 24.44
C ASP A 28 -9.28 29.93 25.23
N PHE A 29 -7.99 30.31 25.30
CA PHE A 29 -7.52 31.58 25.85
C PHE A 29 -8.02 32.76 25.01
N ASP A 30 -8.07 32.63 23.68
CA ASP A 30 -8.57 33.66 22.76
C ASP A 30 -7.90 35.02 23.00
N LEU A 31 -6.68 35.16 22.48
CA LEU A 31 -5.84 36.35 22.71
C LEU A 31 -6.56 37.65 22.32
N GLU A 32 -7.39 37.63 21.28
CA GLU A 32 -8.09 38.82 20.80
C GLU A 32 -9.18 39.28 21.77
N LYS A 33 -9.90 38.33 22.37
CA LYS A 33 -10.86 38.61 23.44
C LYS A 33 -10.15 39.17 24.68
N GLU A 34 -9.05 38.58 25.10
CA GLU A 34 -8.30 39.03 26.28
C GLU A 34 -7.67 40.42 26.06
N ARG A 35 -7.22 40.74 24.84
CA ARG A 35 -6.80 42.11 24.47
C ARG A 35 -7.90 43.13 24.68
N SER A 36 -9.10 42.84 24.18
CA SER A 36 -10.24 43.76 24.35
C SER A 36 -10.54 44.05 25.83
N GLY A 37 -10.44 43.05 26.70
CA GLY A 37 -10.58 43.24 28.15
C GLY A 37 -9.45 44.05 28.76
N LEU A 38 -8.21 43.86 28.30
CA LEU A 38 -7.06 44.64 28.72
C LEU A 38 -7.13 46.10 28.27
N ASP A 39 -7.67 46.40 27.09
CA ASP A 39 -7.87 47.76 26.59
C ASP A 39 -8.75 48.57 27.56
N GLU A 40 -9.86 47.97 28.01
CA GLU A 40 -10.78 48.60 28.97
C GLU A 40 -10.09 48.88 30.33
N LEU A 41 -9.29 47.93 30.81
CA LEU A 41 -8.50 48.09 32.01
C LEU A 41 -7.42 49.18 31.85
N GLY A 42 -6.75 49.23 30.70
CA GLY A 42 -5.76 50.24 30.36
C GLY A 42 -6.34 51.65 30.36
N LEU A 43 -7.53 51.84 29.81
CA LEU A 43 -8.24 53.12 29.86
C LEU A 43 -8.56 53.56 31.29
N LYS A 44 -9.09 52.65 32.12
CA LYS A 44 -9.38 52.92 33.55
C LYS A 44 -8.12 53.25 34.35
N VAL A 45 -7.02 52.57 34.06
CA VAL A 45 -5.71 52.84 34.67
C VAL A 45 -5.21 54.25 34.30
N ALA A 46 -5.28 54.63 33.02
CA ALA A 46 -4.88 55.96 32.57
C ALA A 46 -5.74 57.07 33.21
N GLU A 47 -7.05 56.88 33.31
CA GLU A 47 -7.97 57.81 33.97
C GLU A 47 -7.66 57.95 35.47
N ASN A 48 -7.52 56.84 36.20
CA ASN A 48 -7.19 56.84 37.62
C ASN A 48 -5.84 57.51 37.91
N GLN A 49 -4.86 57.29 37.03
CA GLN A 49 -3.55 57.92 37.10
C GLN A 49 -3.66 59.45 36.95
N GLU A 50 -4.50 59.93 36.02
CA GLU A 50 -4.73 61.37 35.81
C GLU A 50 -5.45 62.00 37.02
N ILE A 51 -6.52 61.37 37.50
CA ILE A 51 -7.31 61.82 38.66
C ILE A 51 -6.42 61.90 39.91
N SER A 52 -5.65 60.85 40.19
CA SER A 52 -4.76 60.80 41.35
C SER A 52 -3.68 61.88 41.29
N GLN A 53 -3.10 62.13 40.11
CA GLN A 53 -2.14 63.21 39.92
C GLN A 53 -2.73 64.60 40.16
N LYS A 54 -3.95 64.86 39.67
CA LYS A 54 -4.66 66.12 39.92
C LYS A 54 -4.96 66.29 41.42
N ASN A 55 -5.49 65.26 42.07
CA ASN A 55 -5.83 65.31 43.50
C ASN A 55 -4.60 65.50 44.39
N ARG A 56 -3.49 64.82 44.09
CA ARG A 56 -2.22 64.98 44.83
C ARG A 56 -1.69 66.42 44.74
N ARG A 57 -1.71 67.02 43.55
CA ARG A 57 -1.28 68.42 43.35
C ARG A 57 -2.15 69.38 44.15
N LYS A 58 -3.48 69.22 44.08
CA LYS A 58 -4.44 70.06 44.80
C LYS A 58 -4.28 69.93 46.33
N LEU A 59 -4.06 68.71 46.83
CA LEU A 59 -3.85 68.48 48.25
C LEU A 59 -2.55 69.16 48.73
N ALA A 60 -1.45 69.02 47.96
CA ALA A 60 -0.19 69.68 48.26
C ALA A 60 -0.31 71.22 48.28
N GLU A 61 -1.08 71.80 47.36
CA GLU A 61 -1.35 73.25 47.32
C GLU A 61 -2.16 73.71 48.54
N ASN A 62 -3.28 73.03 48.85
CA ASN A 62 -4.11 73.36 50.02
C ASN A 62 -3.33 73.24 51.34
N THR A 63 -2.51 72.20 51.47
CA THR A 63 -1.58 71.97 52.60
C THR A 63 -0.59 73.13 52.73
N ARG A 64 -0.03 73.59 51.61
CA ARG A 64 0.92 74.71 51.59
C ARG A 64 0.26 76.05 51.93
N ASP A 65 -0.97 76.27 51.47
CA ASP A 65 -1.69 77.53 51.73
C ASP A 65 -2.21 77.61 53.17
N PHE A 66 -2.67 76.49 53.75
CA PHE A 66 -3.01 76.43 55.17
C PHE A 66 -1.82 76.76 56.07
N LYS A 67 -0.61 76.31 55.72
CA LYS A 67 0.63 76.62 56.46
C LYS A 67 0.93 78.12 56.55
N LYS A 68 0.39 78.96 55.65
CA LYS A 68 0.59 80.42 55.67
C LYS A 68 -0.31 81.14 56.69
N ALA A 69 -1.20 80.43 57.39
CA ALA A 69 -2.13 81.01 58.37
C ALA A 69 -1.67 80.79 59.84
N SER A 70 -1.18 81.86 60.49
CA SER A 70 -0.85 82.07 61.94
C SER A 70 0.19 81.17 62.65
N GLU A 71 0.95 81.74 63.62
CA GLU A 71 2.30 81.28 64.01
C GLU A 71 2.49 80.43 65.29
N GLU A 72 1.54 80.31 66.23
CA GLU A 72 1.86 79.79 67.58
C GLU A 72 1.80 78.25 67.78
N LYS A 73 1.30 77.46 66.83
CA LYS A 73 1.39 75.98 66.82
C LYS A 73 2.17 75.42 65.61
N LEU A 74 2.84 76.31 64.87
CA LEU A 74 3.34 76.02 63.53
C LEU A 74 4.36 74.89 63.46
N ASN A 75 5.26 74.74 64.43
CA ASN A 75 6.41 73.82 64.27
C ASN A 75 6.02 72.33 64.33
N LEU A 76 5.13 71.93 65.25
CA LEU A 76 4.58 70.57 65.30
C LEU A 76 3.70 70.29 64.08
N PHE A 77 2.91 71.29 63.68
CA PHE A 77 2.04 71.22 62.51
C PHE A 77 2.84 71.10 61.20
N ASN A 78 3.99 71.77 61.10
CA ASN A 78 4.92 71.70 59.97
C ASN A 78 5.51 70.30 59.78
N SER A 79 5.85 69.62 60.87
CA SER A 79 6.38 68.26 60.83
C SER A 79 5.31 67.28 60.35
N LEU A 80 4.09 67.38 60.89
CA LEU A 80 2.96 66.53 60.50
C LEU A 80 2.54 66.74 59.03
N LEU A 81 2.50 68.01 58.56
CA LEU A 81 2.24 68.31 57.15
C LEU A 81 3.28 67.71 56.22
N LYS A 82 4.57 67.78 56.60
CA LYS A 82 5.64 67.13 55.82
C LYS A 82 5.44 65.63 55.76
N GLY A 83 5.07 64.99 56.87
CA GLY A 83 4.75 63.55 56.90
C GLY A 83 3.58 63.19 55.98
N TYR A 84 2.50 63.98 56.00
CA TYR A 84 1.37 63.80 55.07
C TYR A 84 1.79 63.97 53.61
N GLN A 85 2.63 64.97 53.30
CA GLN A 85 3.11 65.20 51.95
C GLN A 85 3.99 64.05 51.47
N GLU A 86 4.94 63.59 52.29
CA GLU A 86 5.80 62.45 51.97
C GLU A 86 4.97 61.17 51.74
N GLU A 87 3.96 60.91 52.57
CA GLU A 87 3.09 59.75 52.39
C GLU A 87 2.26 59.84 51.10
N VAL A 88 1.66 61.00 50.80
CA VAL A 88 0.93 61.25 49.56
C VAL A 88 1.83 61.07 48.32
N ASP A 89 3.09 61.48 48.42
CA ASP A 89 4.10 61.32 47.39
C ASP A 89 4.51 59.86 47.19
N ASN A 90 4.70 59.12 48.29
CA ASN A 90 5.03 57.71 48.29
C ASN A 90 3.89 56.87 47.71
N LEU A 91 2.65 57.14 48.09
CA LEU A 91 1.47 56.51 47.52
C LEU A 91 1.35 56.80 46.02
N THR A 92 1.60 58.03 45.59
CA THR A 92 1.60 58.38 44.16
C THR A 92 2.69 57.64 43.39
N LYS A 93 3.91 57.57 43.93
CA LYS A 93 5.01 56.82 43.30
C LYS A 93 4.68 55.34 43.18
N ARG A 94 4.14 54.73 44.25
CA ARG A 94 3.74 53.32 44.26
C ARG A 94 2.61 53.03 43.26
N ALA A 95 1.62 53.91 43.18
CA ALA A 95 0.54 53.81 42.18
C ALA A 95 1.11 53.87 40.76
N LYS A 96 1.89 54.91 40.44
CA LYS A 96 2.52 55.04 39.11
C LYS A 96 3.40 53.84 38.76
N PHE A 97 4.13 53.27 39.72
CA PHE A 97 4.96 52.10 39.46
C PHE A 97 4.11 50.90 39.02
N GLY A 98 3.02 50.59 39.74
CA GLY A 98 2.11 49.50 39.38
C GLY A 98 1.42 49.72 38.03
N GLU A 99 0.97 50.94 37.77
CA GLU A 99 0.33 51.32 36.49
C GLU A 99 1.31 51.19 35.32
N ASN A 100 2.54 51.68 35.46
CA ASN A 100 3.57 51.53 34.42
C ASN A 100 3.96 50.06 34.21
N ALA A 101 4.02 49.25 35.26
CA ALA A 101 4.30 47.82 35.16
C ALA A 101 3.18 47.10 34.37
N PHE A 102 1.92 47.44 34.64
CA PHE A 102 0.76 46.95 33.89
C PHE A 102 0.86 47.34 32.40
N LEU A 103 1.06 48.64 32.10
CA LEU A 103 1.11 49.14 30.73
C LEU A 103 2.25 48.51 29.91
N ASN A 104 3.39 48.21 30.54
CA ASN A 104 4.51 47.51 29.90
C ASN A 104 4.13 46.10 29.43
N ILE A 105 3.47 45.31 30.29
CA ILE A 105 3.02 43.95 29.95
C ILE A 105 1.90 44.02 28.92
N TYR A 106 0.95 44.94 29.12
CA TYR A 106 -0.15 45.18 28.19
C TYR A 106 0.35 45.44 26.77
N GLN A 107 1.27 46.39 26.58
CA GLN A 107 1.81 46.72 25.26
C GLN A 107 2.45 45.50 24.59
N LYS A 108 3.28 44.74 25.33
CA LYS A 108 3.94 43.55 24.80
C LYS A 108 2.94 42.47 24.37
N LEU A 109 1.88 42.26 25.15
CA LEU A 109 0.86 41.26 24.84
C LEU A 109 -0.05 41.71 23.69
N TYR A 110 -0.32 43.02 23.59
CA TYR A 110 -1.08 43.60 22.49
C TYR A 110 -0.32 43.50 21.16
N GLU A 111 1.00 43.73 21.16
CA GLU A 111 1.84 43.62 19.96
C GLU A 111 2.19 42.17 19.58
N ALA A 112 2.14 41.23 20.52
CA ALA A 112 2.53 39.83 20.27
C ALA A 112 1.58 39.16 19.26
N PRO A 113 2.06 38.55 18.15
CA PRO A 113 1.18 37.86 17.22
C PRO A 113 0.45 36.70 17.92
N ASP A 114 -0.80 36.42 17.52
CA ASP A 114 -1.54 35.27 18.03
C ASP A 114 -0.81 33.96 17.63
N PRO A 115 -0.37 33.14 18.61
CA PRO A 115 0.31 31.88 18.33
C PRO A 115 -0.64 30.77 17.85
N TYR A 116 -1.95 30.87 18.10
CA TYR A 116 -2.90 29.80 17.82
C TYR A 116 -2.91 29.34 16.34
N PRO A 117 -2.95 30.23 15.33
CA PRO A 117 -2.93 29.82 13.93
C PRO A 117 -1.69 28.98 13.56
N ALA A 118 -0.51 29.36 14.06
CA ALA A 118 0.73 28.63 13.80
C ALA A 118 0.73 27.27 14.50
N LEU A 119 0.31 27.23 15.77
CA LEU A 119 0.18 25.99 16.54
C LEU A 119 -0.82 25.01 15.92
N SER A 120 -1.94 25.54 15.40
CA SER A 120 -2.97 24.76 14.71
C SER A 120 -2.42 24.12 13.43
N SER A 121 -1.63 24.87 12.64
CA SER A 121 -0.95 24.33 11.46
C SER A 121 -0.01 23.18 11.82
N VAL A 122 0.87 23.39 12.81
CA VAL A 122 1.84 22.37 13.24
C VAL A 122 1.14 21.12 13.77
N ALA A 123 0.10 21.29 14.60
CA ALA A 123 -0.69 20.17 15.12
C ALA A 123 -1.41 19.40 13.99
N MET A 124 -1.86 20.09 12.94
CA MET A 124 -2.45 19.46 11.78
C MET A 124 -1.41 18.71 10.94
N GLU A 125 -0.24 19.30 10.73
CA GLU A 125 0.86 18.65 10.01
C GLU A 125 1.33 17.36 10.70
N GLU A 126 1.42 17.35 12.04
CA GLU A 126 1.73 16.11 12.78
C GLU A 126 0.70 15.02 12.53
N LYS A 127 -0.59 15.35 12.59
CA LYS A 127 -1.68 14.41 12.29
C LYS A 127 -1.61 13.90 10.85
N VAL A 128 -1.34 14.80 9.90
CA VAL A 128 -1.19 14.42 8.48
C VAL A 128 0.02 13.49 8.32
N ARG A 129 1.15 13.80 8.94
CA ARG A 129 2.34 12.92 8.93
C ARG A 129 2.02 11.54 9.47
N GLU A 130 1.36 11.44 10.63
CA GLU A 130 0.94 10.16 11.21
C GLU A 130 0.03 9.36 10.26
N ILE A 131 -0.97 10.01 9.66
CA ILE A 131 -1.89 9.37 8.70
C ILE A 131 -1.13 8.88 7.46
N VAL A 132 -0.20 9.69 6.93
CA VAL A 132 0.61 9.34 5.77
C VAL A 132 1.50 8.14 6.08
N GLU A 133 2.17 8.11 7.22
CA GLU A 133 3.00 6.98 7.64
C GLU A 133 2.20 5.69 7.78
N ILE A 134 1.01 5.75 8.39
CA ILE A 134 0.11 4.60 8.52
C ILE A 134 -0.31 4.09 7.13
N LYS A 135 -0.74 4.99 6.23
CA LYS A 135 -1.14 4.63 4.87
C LYS A 135 0.00 4.05 4.06
N GLN A 136 1.20 4.62 4.18
CA GLN A 136 2.37 4.14 3.47
C GLN A 136 2.78 2.74 3.95
N ARG A 137 2.72 2.47 5.25
CA ARG A 137 2.94 1.14 5.81
C ARG A 137 1.89 0.15 5.31
N SER A 138 0.62 0.50 5.38
CA SER A 138 -0.48 -0.34 4.89
C SER A 138 -0.35 -0.67 3.41
N LEU A 139 -0.01 0.31 2.58
CA LEU A 139 0.19 0.13 1.14
C LEU A 139 1.41 -0.77 0.86
N ALA A 140 2.50 -0.60 1.61
CA ALA A 140 3.68 -1.45 1.49
C ALA A 140 3.35 -2.91 1.84
N GLU A 141 2.58 -3.14 2.90
CA GLU A 141 2.12 -4.48 3.29
C GLU A 141 1.20 -5.11 2.23
N GLU A 142 0.27 -4.36 1.65
CA GLU A 142 -0.61 -4.83 0.58
C GLU A 142 0.16 -5.17 -0.70
N ASN A 143 1.10 -4.32 -1.09
CA ASN A 143 1.97 -4.55 -2.24
C ASN A 143 2.84 -5.79 -2.03
N GLN A 144 3.37 -6.00 -0.82
CA GLN A 144 4.15 -7.19 -0.48
C GLN A 144 3.31 -8.46 -0.62
N LYS A 145 2.07 -8.47 -0.09
CA LYS A 145 1.15 -9.61 -0.23
C LYS A 145 0.79 -9.89 -1.69
N THR A 146 0.54 -8.84 -2.47
CA THR A 146 0.23 -9.00 -3.90
C THR A 146 1.43 -9.56 -4.66
N LEU A 147 2.64 -9.10 -4.34
CA LEU A 147 3.86 -9.62 -4.95
C LEU A 147 4.07 -11.11 -4.62
N GLU A 148 3.79 -11.53 -3.39
CA GLU A 148 3.85 -12.93 -2.96
C GLU A 148 2.86 -13.80 -3.75
N VAL A 149 1.59 -13.39 -3.82
CA VAL A 149 0.55 -14.10 -4.59
C VAL A 149 0.92 -14.19 -6.08
N LEU A 150 1.45 -13.11 -6.66
CA LEU A 150 1.89 -13.11 -8.07
C LEU A 150 3.07 -14.06 -8.29
N LYS A 151 4.03 -14.11 -7.37
CA LYS A 151 5.16 -15.06 -7.42
C LYS A 151 4.69 -16.51 -7.32
N GLU A 152 3.80 -16.82 -6.39
CA GLU A 152 3.22 -18.17 -6.26
C GLU A 152 2.46 -18.58 -7.53
N ARG A 153 1.66 -17.66 -8.08
CA ARG A 153 0.94 -17.89 -9.34
C ARG A 153 1.87 -18.10 -10.52
N GLU A 154 2.95 -17.32 -10.61
CA GLU A 154 3.97 -17.47 -11.65
C GLU A 154 4.64 -18.85 -11.57
N GLN A 155 5.03 -19.28 -10.36
CA GLN A 155 5.62 -20.61 -10.14
C GLN A 155 4.66 -21.73 -10.57
N LEU A 156 3.37 -21.62 -10.21
CA LEU A 156 2.36 -22.60 -10.61
C LEU A 156 2.20 -22.66 -12.13
N LEU A 157 2.17 -21.51 -12.81
CA LEU A 157 2.06 -21.45 -14.27
C LEU A 157 3.31 -22.01 -14.95
N GLN A 158 4.50 -21.75 -14.42
CA GLN A 158 5.74 -22.33 -14.93
C GLN A 158 5.74 -23.86 -14.81
N GLU A 159 5.26 -24.40 -13.69
CA GLU A 159 5.14 -25.85 -13.50
C GLU A 159 4.08 -26.47 -14.43
N GLN A 160 2.92 -25.84 -14.59
CA GLN A 160 1.90 -26.30 -15.57
C GLN A 160 2.45 -26.30 -17.00
N LEU A 161 3.21 -25.27 -17.38
CA LEU A 161 3.84 -25.19 -18.69
C LEU A 161 4.88 -26.30 -18.86
N ARG A 162 5.67 -26.61 -17.84
CA ARG A 162 6.64 -27.72 -17.85
C ARG A 162 5.93 -29.05 -18.06
N GLN A 163 4.86 -29.32 -17.31
CA GLN A 163 4.06 -30.56 -17.42
C GLN A 163 3.37 -30.69 -18.77
N ALA A 164 2.79 -29.60 -19.30
CA ALA A 164 2.17 -29.60 -20.61
C ALA A 164 3.19 -29.90 -21.73
N LYS A 165 4.38 -29.30 -21.66
CA LYS A 165 5.49 -29.58 -22.60
C LYS A 165 5.93 -31.04 -22.54
N GLU A 166 6.11 -31.59 -21.34
CA GLU A 166 6.49 -32.99 -21.15
C GLU A 166 5.43 -33.95 -21.72
N THR A 167 4.14 -33.65 -21.48
CA THR A 167 3.01 -34.42 -22.02
C THR A 167 3.00 -34.40 -23.55
N VAL A 168 3.20 -33.23 -24.17
CA VAL A 168 3.29 -33.09 -25.63
C VAL A 168 4.47 -33.88 -26.19
N MET A 169 5.65 -33.79 -25.57
CA MET A 169 6.83 -34.56 -25.99
C MET A 169 6.58 -36.08 -25.89
N ASN A 170 5.93 -36.54 -24.84
CA ASN A 170 5.58 -37.96 -24.68
C ASN A 170 4.57 -38.41 -25.75
N MET A 171 3.55 -37.59 -26.04
CA MET A 171 2.59 -37.86 -27.11
C MET A 171 3.25 -37.88 -28.49
N GLN A 172 4.20 -37.00 -28.76
CA GLN A 172 4.97 -36.99 -30.01
C GLN A 172 5.79 -38.29 -30.18
N LYS A 173 6.53 -38.71 -29.14
CA LYS A 173 7.28 -39.98 -29.17
C LYS A 173 6.37 -41.19 -29.38
N LEU A 174 5.22 -41.21 -28.71
CA LEU A 174 4.24 -42.29 -28.87
C LEU A 174 3.67 -42.30 -30.30
N HIS A 175 3.39 -41.11 -30.86
CA HIS A 175 2.93 -40.97 -32.23
C HIS A 175 3.96 -41.46 -33.24
N GLU A 176 5.23 -41.09 -33.11
CA GLU A 176 6.34 -41.54 -33.97
C GLU A 176 6.51 -43.07 -33.92
N SER A 177 6.45 -43.65 -32.72
CA SER A 177 6.52 -45.11 -32.53
C SER A 177 5.34 -45.83 -33.19
N ALA A 178 4.11 -45.35 -32.95
CA ALA A 178 2.91 -45.91 -33.57
C ALA A 178 2.93 -45.78 -35.11
N GLN A 179 3.42 -44.65 -35.63
CA GLN A 179 3.56 -44.42 -37.07
C GLN A 179 4.57 -45.40 -37.69
N SER A 180 5.68 -45.65 -37.01
CA SER A 180 6.70 -46.62 -37.44
C SER A 180 6.13 -48.04 -37.48
N GLN A 181 5.40 -48.45 -36.44
CA GLN A 181 4.71 -49.76 -36.41
C GLN A 181 3.67 -49.91 -37.53
N LEU A 182 2.89 -48.85 -37.82
CA LEU A 182 1.94 -48.86 -38.93
C LEU A 182 2.64 -49.02 -40.29
N PHE A 183 3.80 -48.40 -40.48
CA PHE A 183 4.61 -48.55 -41.69
C PHE A 183 5.12 -49.99 -41.84
N GLU A 184 5.65 -50.59 -40.77
CA GLU A 184 6.11 -51.97 -40.76
C GLU A 184 4.97 -52.96 -41.07
N LEU A 185 3.82 -52.81 -40.41
CA LEU A 185 2.64 -53.67 -40.66
C LEU A 185 2.13 -53.54 -42.10
N ARG A 186 2.13 -52.33 -42.67
CA ARG A 186 1.77 -52.13 -44.08
C ARG A 186 2.76 -52.86 -44.99
N ALA A 187 4.07 -52.71 -44.76
CA ALA A 187 5.09 -53.36 -45.57
C ALA A 187 4.96 -54.90 -45.51
N GLN A 188 4.78 -55.47 -44.32
CA GLN A 188 4.55 -56.91 -44.14
C GLN A 188 3.27 -57.39 -44.86
N SER A 189 2.19 -56.61 -44.79
CA SER A 189 0.95 -56.96 -45.48
C SER A 189 1.10 -56.92 -47.01
N GLU A 190 1.86 -55.96 -47.55
CA GLU A 190 2.16 -55.87 -48.98
C GLU A 190 3.04 -57.04 -49.44
N GLU A 191 4.06 -57.41 -48.65
CA GLU A 191 4.92 -58.57 -48.90
C GLU A 191 4.10 -59.87 -48.89
N GLU A 192 3.24 -60.07 -47.89
CA GLU A 192 2.37 -61.25 -47.81
C GLU A 192 1.38 -61.32 -48.98
N LYS A 193 0.81 -60.18 -49.39
CA LYS A 193 -0.05 -60.11 -50.58
C LYS A 193 0.72 -60.46 -51.85
N ALA A 194 1.94 -59.95 -52.01
CA ALA A 194 2.79 -60.26 -53.16
C ALA A 194 3.17 -61.75 -53.20
N ALA A 195 3.54 -62.33 -52.05
CA ALA A 195 3.83 -63.75 -51.92
C ALA A 195 2.61 -64.62 -52.28
N LYS A 196 1.44 -64.32 -51.70
CA LYS A 196 0.18 -65.02 -52.02
C LYS A 196 -0.22 -64.89 -53.49
N GLN A 197 0.02 -63.73 -54.10
CA GLN A 197 -0.25 -63.53 -55.53
C GLN A 197 0.70 -64.35 -56.41
N ALA A 198 1.97 -64.45 -56.03
CA ALA A 198 2.95 -65.29 -56.72
C ALA A 198 2.57 -66.77 -56.63
N ASP A 199 2.22 -67.25 -55.43
CA ASP A 199 1.74 -68.62 -55.23
C ASP A 199 0.48 -68.91 -56.05
N PHE A 200 -0.49 -67.97 -56.05
CA PHE A 200 -1.70 -68.09 -56.86
C PHE A 200 -1.39 -68.22 -58.36
N ASN A 201 -0.47 -67.40 -58.88
CA ASN A 201 -0.05 -67.47 -60.28
C ASN A 201 0.60 -68.83 -60.59
N LEU A 202 1.46 -69.34 -59.71
CA LEU A 202 2.07 -70.67 -59.87
C LEU A 202 1.03 -71.78 -59.89
N LEU A 203 0.04 -71.74 -58.98
CA LEU A 203 -1.06 -72.70 -58.97
C LEU A 203 -1.91 -72.60 -60.25
N MET A 204 -2.15 -71.38 -60.75
CA MET A 204 -2.87 -71.19 -62.02
C MET A 204 -2.11 -71.81 -63.18
N ASP A 205 -0.80 -71.58 -63.28
CA ASP A 205 0.07 -72.19 -64.29
C ASP A 205 0.11 -73.74 -64.18
N GLU A 206 0.05 -74.29 -62.97
CA GLU A 206 -0.06 -75.73 -62.75
C GLU A 206 -1.41 -76.30 -63.19
N VAL A 207 -2.51 -75.59 -62.89
CA VAL A 207 -3.85 -75.95 -63.35
C VAL A 207 -3.94 -75.91 -64.86
N GLU A 208 -3.42 -74.87 -65.52
CA GLU A 208 -3.37 -74.79 -66.98
C GLU A 208 -2.55 -75.92 -67.59
N ARG A 209 -1.37 -76.22 -67.02
CA ARG A 209 -0.56 -77.37 -67.44
C ARG A 209 -1.29 -78.70 -67.27
N ALA A 210 -2.00 -78.90 -66.16
CA ALA A 210 -2.79 -80.10 -65.92
C ALA A 210 -3.97 -80.22 -66.88
N GLN A 211 -4.68 -79.12 -67.15
CA GLN A 211 -5.76 -79.05 -68.14
C GLN A 211 -5.25 -79.35 -69.55
N ALA A 212 -4.10 -78.79 -69.95
CA ALA A 212 -3.48 -79.06 -71.25
C ALA A 212 -3.12 -80.56 -71.40
N ARG A 213 -2.59 -81.19 -70.33
CA ARG A 213 -2.33 -82.64 -70.31
C ARG A 213 -3.62 -83.45 -70.45
N LEU A 214 -4.69 -83.09 -69.73
CA LEU A 214 -6.00 -83.74 -69.85
C LEU A 214 -6.54 -83.66 -71.27
N GLN A 215 -6.52 -82.47 -71.88
CA GLN A 215 -6.94 -82.28 -73.27
C GLN A 215 -6.10 -83.09 -74.26
N SER A 216 -4.78 -83.21 -74.03
CA SER A 216 -3.91 -84.05 -74.86
C SER A 216 -4.32 -85.52 -74.78
N ILE A 217 -4.57 -86.05 -73.58
CA ILE A 217 -5.02 -87.44 -73.37
C ILE A 217 -6.39 -87.67 -74.00
N GLU A 218 -7.30 -86.69 -73.90
CA GLU A 218 -8.60 -86.76 -74.58
C GLU A 218 -8.45 -86.79 -76.11
N ARG A 219 -7.51 -86.03 -76.69
CA ARG A 219 -7.21 -86.08 -78.14
C ARG A 219 -6.58 -87.39 -78.57
N GLU A 220 -5.68 -87.98 -77.78
CA GLU A 220 -5.08 -89.30 -78.04
C GLU A 220 -6.12 -90.42 -78.01
N LYS A 221 -7.15 -90.31 -77.15
CA LYS A 221 -8.29 -91.24 -77.16
C LYS A 221 -9.17 -91.11 -78.41
N VAL A 222 -9.08 -90.00 -79.16
CA VAL A 222 -9.95 -89.66 -80.29
C VAL A 222 -9.26 -89.87 -81.66
N CYS A 223 -7.96 -90.14 -81.75
CA CYS A 223 -7.25 -90.41 -83.02
C CYS A 223 -6.32 -91.65 -82.98
N PRO A 224 -6.65 -92.74 -83.72
CA PRO A 224 -5.99 -94.05 -83.65
C PRO A 224 -4.94 -94.28 -84.75
N HIS A 225 -3.80 -94.93 -84.48
CA HIS A 225 -2.88 -95.50 -85.50
C HIS A 225 -2.24 -96.78 -84.92
N SER A 226 -2.58 -98.00 -85.38
CA SER A 226 -1.95 -98.72 -86.49
C SER A 226 -0.58 -98.20 -86.94
N LEU A 227 0.48 -99.01 -86.78
CA LEU A 227 1.20 -99.63 -87.91
C LEU A 227 2.45 -100.39 -87.42
N ASN A 228 2.55 -101.66 -87.79
CA ASN A 228 3.81 -102.35 -88.02
C ASN A 228 3.74 -102.92 -89.44
N SER A 229 4.71 -102.56 -90.27
CA SER A 229 5.04 -103.22 -91.54
C SER A 229 6.42 -103.84 -91.40
N CYS A 230 6.64 -105.03 -91.97
CA CYS A 230 7.96 -105.43 -92.49
C CYS A 230 7.90 -106.74 -93.30
N PRO A 231 8.46 -106.77 -94.52
CA PRO A 231 8.97 -107.98 -95.17
C PRO A 231 10.51 -107.86 -95.38
N PHE A 232 11.37 -108.87 -95.52
CA PHE A 232 11.40 -110.34 -95.37
C PHE A 232 12.89 -110.72 -95.58
N ILE A 233 13.46 -111.76 -94.96
CA ILE A 233 14.79 -112.31 -95.33
C ILE A 233 14.73 -113.85 -95.48
N LYS A 234 15.07 -114.32 -96.70
CA LYS A 234 15.60 -115.62 -97.15
C LYS A 234 14.83 -116.96 -96.94
N TYR A 235 15.20 -117.89 -97.84
CA TYR A 235 14.59 -119.11 -98.39
C TYR A 235 15.18 -120.42 -97.81
N ASN A 236 14.42 -121.54 -97.96
CA ASN A 236 14.73 -122.99 -97.77
C ASN A 236 15.07 -123.44 -96.33
N ILE A 237 14.51 -124.51 -95.77
CA ILE A 237 13.87 -125.76 -96.27
C ILE A 237 12.39 -125.83 -95.87
#